data_AF-A0A963H5U2-F1
#
_entry.id   AF-A0A963H5U2-F1
#
_cell.length_a   1.000
_cell.length_b   1.000
_cell.length_c   1.000
_cell.angle_alpha   90.00
_cell.angle_beta   90.00
_cell.angle_gamma   90.00
#
_symmetry.space_group_name_H-M   'P 1'
#
loop_
_entity.id
_entity.type
_entity.pdbx_description
1 polymer ?
#
loop_
_entity_poly.entity_id
_entity_poly.type
_entity_poly.pdbx_seq_one_letter_code
_entity_poly.pdbx_strand_id
1 'polypeptide(L)'
;MWRTLRIALLLIALATVALTHWRAQTRATAWEHTLHVTLYPINADGRPATARYIDSLSADDFAPIADWFEAQAKAYGVTLLRPLRVQLAPPLDARPP
;
A
#
# COMPACT_ATOMS: atom_id res chain seq x y z
N MET A 1 -31.28 33.35 -15.99
CA MET A 1 -30.04 32.85 -16.64
C MET A 1 -28.93 32.53 -15.63
N TRP A 2 -28.67 33.37 -14.62
CA TRP A 2 -27.66 33.12 -13.58
C TRP A 2 -27.85 31.81 -12.80
N ARG A 3 -29.11 31.47 -12.46
CA ARG A 3 -29.43 30.23 -11.74
C ARG A 3 -29.02 28.98 -12.52
N THR A 4 -29.29 28.97 -13.82
CA THR A 4 -28.92 27.87 -14.73
C THR A 4 -27.41 27.76 -14.91
N LEU A 5 -26.72 28.90 -15.05
CA LEU A 5 -25.25 28.94 -15.14
C LEU A 5 -24.59 28.39 -13.87
N ARG A 6 -25.10 28.80 -12.70
CA ARG A 6 -24.61 28.34 -11.40
C ARG A 6 -24.82 26.84 -11.22
N ILE A 7 -25.98 26.32 -11.60
CA ILE A 7 -26.28 24.88 -11.56
C ILE A 7 -25.37 24.12 -12.53
N ALA A 8 -25.16 24.61 -13.75
CA ALA A 8 -24.28 23.97 -14.73
C ALA A 8 -22.83 23.89 -14.22
N LEU A 9 -22.32 24.97 -13.61
CA LEU A 9 -20.97 25.00 -13.02
C LEU A 9 -20.83 23.98 -11.88
N LEU A 10 -21.84 23.91 -10.99
CA LEU A 10 -21.87 22.94 -9.89
C LEU A 10 -21.91 21.49 -10.41
N LEU A 11 -22.67 21.22 -11.47
CA LEU A 11 -22.73 19.89 -12.09
C LEU A 11 -21.41 19.50 -12.75
N ILE A 12 -20.71 20.43 -13.40
CA ILE A 12 -19.37 20.18 -13.96
C ILE A 12 -18.39 19.86 -12.85
N ALA A 13 -18.36 20.66 -11.77
CA ALA A 13 -17.52 20.39 -10.62
C ALA A 13 -17.82 19.01 -10.00
N LEU A 14 -19.10 18.68 -9.81
CA LEU A 14 -19.54 17.39 -9.28
C LEU A 14 -19.12 16.22 -10.19
N ALA A 15 -19.33 16.34 -11.50
CA ALA A 15 -18.93 15.33 -12.47
C ALA A 15 -17.41 15.13 -12.48
N THR A 16 -16.64 16.20 -12.30
CA THR A 16 -15.18 16.15 -12.24
C THR A 16 -14.73 15.40 -10.99
N VAL A 17 -15.31 15.71 -9.82
CA VAL A 17 -15.03 15.02 -8.54
C VAL A 17 -15.44 13.55 -8.59
N ALA A 18 -16.61 13.24 -9.16
CA ALA A 18 -17.07 11.86 -9.31
C ALA A 18 -16.14 11.06 -10.24
N LEU A 19 -15.70 11.66 -11.36
CA LEU A 19 -14.78 11.03 -12.30
C LEU A 19 -13.38 10.83 -11.69
N THR A 20 -12.86 11.81 -10.96
CA THR A 20 -11.57 11.67 -10.28
C THR A 20 -11.64 10.66 -9.15
N HIS A 21 -12.71 10.64 -8.35
CA HIS A 21 -12.92 9.66 -7.29
C HIS A 21 -13.07 8.25 -7.86
N TRP A 22 -13.85 8.07 -8.93
CA TRP A 22 -13.99 6.77 -9.59
C TRP A 22 -12.64 6.29 -10.14
N ARG A 23 -11.87 7.17 -10.81
CA ARG A 23 -10.53 6.84 -11.31
C ARG A 23 -9.54 6.55 -10.19
N ALA A 24 -9.58 7.29 -9.09
CA ALA A 24 -8.70 7.10 -7.94
C ALA A 24 -9.04 5.81 -7.18
N GLN A 25 -10.33 5.54 -6.95
CA GLN A 25 -10.80 4.29 -6.35
C GLN A 25 -10.39 3.11 -7.22
N THR A 26 -10.57 3.21 -8.54
CA THR A 26 -10.14 2.16 -9.47
C THR A 26 -8.63 2.00 -9.40
N ARG A 27 -7.81 3.05 -9.41
CA ARG A 27 -6.33 2.92 -9.35
C ARG A 27 -5.81 2.36 -8.03
N ALA A 28 -6.44 2.70 -6.91
CA ALA A 28 -6.06 2.22 -5.59
C ALA A 28 -6.42 0.73 -5.38
N THR A 29 -7.48 0.24 -6.03
CA THR A 29 -7.90 -1.18 -5.96
C THR A 29 -7.59 -1.99 -7.22
N ALA A 30 -7.14 -1.38 -8.31
CA ALA A 30 -6.89 -2.07 -9.57
C ALA A 30 -5.57 -2.83 -9.60
N TRP A 31 -4.73 -2.70 -8.55
CA TRP A 31 -3.44 -3.38 -8.49
C TRP A 31 -2.70 -3.20 -9.83
N GLU A 32 -2.61 -1.96 -10.33
CA GLU A 32 -1.97 -1.68 -11.63
C GLU A 32 -0.44 -1.64 -11.51
N HIS A 33 0.09 -1.49 -10.29
CA HIS A 33 1.51 -1.36 -10.01
C HIS A 33 1.91 -2.26 -8.84
N THR A 34 3.17 -2.72 -8.82
CA THR A 34 3.76 -3.42 -7.69
C THR A 34 3.66 -2.55 -6.44
N LEU A 35 3.03 -3.06 -5.39
CA LEU A 35 2.99 -2.41 -4.09
C LEU A 35 4.33 -2.63 -3.37
N HIS A 36 5.02 -1.55 -3.07
CA HIS A 36 6.25 -1.57 -2.28
C HIS A 36 5.91 -1.43 -0.79
N VAL A 37 6.25 -2.45 -0.01
CA VAL A 37 6.02 -2.48 1.44
C VAL A 37 7.36 -2.53 2.15
N THR A 38 7.59 -1.54 3.02
CA THR A 38 8.78 -1.47 3.87
C THR A 38 8.42 -1.86 5.29
N LEU A 39 9.03 -2.92 5.81
CA LEU A 39 8.92 -3.31 7.22
C LEU A 39 9.97 -2.58 8.04
N TYR A 40 9.55 -2.02 9.16
CA TYR A 40 10.40 -1.38 10.14
C TYR A 40 10.41 -2.22 11.41
N PRO A 41 11.46 -3.02 11.64
CA PRO A 41 11.53 -3.82 12.86
C PRO A 41 11.85 -2.90 14.06
N ILE A 42 11.10 -3.08 15.15
CA ILE A 42 11.21 -2.27 16.37
C ILE A 42 11.39 -3.21 17.57
N ASN A 43 12.42 -2.95 18.37
CA ASN A 43 12.64 -3.67 19.63
C ASN A 43 11.75 -3.09 20.75
N ALA A 44 10.54 -3.65 20.91
CA ALA A 44 9.56 -3.16 21.87
C ALA A 44 9.88 -3.50 23.34
N ASP A 45 10.65 -4.56 23.60
CA ASP A 45 10.97 -5.01 24.97
C ASP A 45 12.37 -4.58 25.43
N GLY A 46 13.18 -4.00 24.54
CA GLY A 46 14.53 -3.50 24.81
C GLY A 46 15.53 -4.61 25.14
N ARG A 47 15.17 -5.88 24.91
CA ARG A 47 16.03 -7.00 25.30
C ARG A 47 17.14 -7.23 24.28
N PRO A 48 18.36 -7.59 24.71
CA PRO A 48 19.46 -7.94 23.79
C PRO A 48 19.15 -9.16 22.91
N ALA A 49 18.33 -10.10 23.41
CA ALA A 49 17.90 -11.26 22.63
C ALA A 49 17.01 -10.85 21.45
N THR A 50 16.05 -9.95 21.67
CA THR A 50 15.16 -9.40 20.65
C THR A 50 15.93 -8.56 19.62
N ALA A 51 16.92 -7.78 20.07
CA ALA A 51 17.80 -7.02 19.18
C ALA A 51 18.56 -7.95 18.21
N ARG A 52 19.21 -9.01 18.74
CA ARG A 52 19.92 -9.99 17.90
C ARG A 52 19.00 -10.72 16.93
N TYR A 53 17.77 -11.02 17.35
CA TYR A 53 16.77 -11.61 16.47
C TYR A 53 16.42 -10.65 15.33
N ILE A 54 16.13 -9.38 15.64
CA ILE A 54 15.85 -8.35 14.64
C ILE A 54 17.02 -8.17 13.67
N ASP A 55 18.25 -8.15 14.19
CA ASP A 55 19.47 -8.01 13.37
C ASP A 55 19.71 -9.22 12.44
N SER A 56 19.17 -10.40 12.79
CA SER A 56 19.25 -11.59 11.95
C SER A 56 18.19 -11.63 10.84
N LEU A 57 17.16 -10.78 10.91
CA LEU A 57 16.09 -10.75 9.91
C LEU A 57 16.61 -10.17 8.59
N SER A 58 16.16 -10.78 7.52
CA SER A 58 16.42 -10.38 6.15
C SER A 58 15.10 -10.17 5.39
N ALA A 59 15.16 -9.57 4.21
CA ALA A 59 13.98 -9.45 3.36
C ALA A 59 13.43 -10.83 2.90
N ASP A 60 14.30 -11.84 2.83
CA ASP A 60 13.94 -13.19 2.37
C ASP A 60 13.07 -13.94 3.39
N ASP A 61 13.22 -13.64 4.69
CA ASP A 61 12.36 -14.19 5.74
C ASP A 61 10.88 -13.80 5.57
N PHE A 62 10.63 -12.73 4.81
CA PHE A 62 9.29 -12.23 4.49
C PHE A 62 8.84 -12.56 3.06
N ALA A 63 9.64 -13.30 2.27
CA ALA A 63 9.26 -13.75 0.94
C ALA A 63 7.92 -14.54 0.91
N PRO A 64 7.59 -15.39 1.90
CA PRO A 64 6.30 -16.09 1.92
C PRO A 64 5.07 -15.17 1.91
N ILE A 65 5.19 -13.93 2.39
CA ILE A 65 4.10 -12.93 2.33
C ILE A 65 3.85 -12.52 0.88
N ALA A 66 4.93 -12.26 0.13
CA ALA A 66 4.83 -11.92 -1.29
C ALA A 66 4.27 -13.08 -2.12
N ASP A 67 4.70 -14.31 -1.84
CA ASP A 67 4.21 -15.51 -2.51
C ASP A 67 2.72 -15.75 -2.25
N TRP A 68 2.26 -15.58 -1.01
CA TRP A 68 0.84 -15.67 -0.67
C TRP A 68 0.02 -14.60 -1.39
N PHE A 69 0.51 -13.36 -1.42
CA PHE A 69 -0.15 -12.27 -2.15
C PHE A 69 -0.19 -12.51 -3.65
N GLU A 70 0.84 -13.12 -4.23
CA GLU A 70 0.84 -13.51 -5.65
C GLU A 70 -0.23 -14.58 -5.94
N ALA A 71 -0.35 -15.58 -5.07
CA ALA A 71 -1.39 -16.62 -5.20
C ALA A 71 -2.80 -16.03 -5.11
N GLN A 72 -3.04 -15.11 -4.16
CA GLN A 72 -4.31 -14.41 -4.03
C GLN A 72 -4.58 -13.50 -5.24
N ALA A 73 -3.58 -12.74 -5.69
CA ALA A 73 -3.70 -11.87 -6.86
C ALA A 73 -4.16 -12.64 -8.10
N LYS A 74 -3.60 -13.83 -8.34
CA LYS A 74 -4.06 -14.74 -9.41
C LYS A 74 -5.52 -15.16 -9.23
N ALA A 75 -5.94 -15.51 -8.01
CA ALA A 75 -7.32 -15.89 -7.72
C ALA A 75 -8.33 -14.76 -7.98
N TYR A 76 -7.92 -13.50 -7.81
CA TYR A 76 -8.73 -12.31 -8.08
C TYR A 76 -8.55 -11.72 -9.49
N GLY A 77 -7.82 -12.40 -10.39
CA GLY A 77 -7.64 -11.97 -11.78
C GLY A 77 -6.67 -10.81 -11.99
N VAL A 78 -5.83 -10.50 -11.00
CA VAL A 78 -4.76 -9.50 -11.12
C VAL A 78 -3.61 -10.11 -11.95
N THR A 79 -3.25 -9.47 -13.05
CA THR A 79 -2.25 -9.97 -14.03
C THR A 79 -0.82 -9.49 -13.76
N LEU A 80 -0.55 -8.85 -12.62
CA LEU A 80 0.79 -8.43 -12.22
C LEU A 80 1.70 -9.64 -11.90
N LEU A 81 2.89 -9.66 -12.51
CA LEU A 81 3.94 -10.66 -12.25
C LEU A 81 4.50 -10.60 -10.81
N ARG A 82 4.54 -9.41 -10.19
CA ARG A 82 4.90 -9.23 -8.78
C ARG A 82 4.00 -8.15 -8.16
N PRO A 83 2.88 -8.52 -7.53
CA PRO A 83 1.96 -7.55 -6.95
C PRO A 83 2.53 -6.91 -5.68
N LEU A 84 3.43 -7.60 -4.96
CA LEU A 84 4.02 -7.15 -3.71
C LEU A 84 5.54 -7.26 -3.77
N ARG A 85 6.24 -6.19 -3.36
CA ARG A 85 7.68 -6.22 -3.08
C ARG A 85 7.88 -5.80 -1.64
N VAL A 86 8.41 -6.73 -0.85
CA VAL A 86 8.71 -6.53 0.57
C VAL A 86 10.17 -6.13 0.73
N GLN A 87 10.43 -5.11 1.54
CA GLN A 87 11.76 -4.64 1.90
C GLN A 87 11.86 -4.48 3.41
N LEU A 88 13.00 -4.87 3.99
CA LEU A 88 13.28 -4.66 5.40
C LEU A 88 14.12 -3.40 5.56
N ALA A 89 13.64 -2.43 6.33
CA ALA A 89 14.39 -1.24 6.70
C ALA A 89 15.35 -1.54 7.85
N PRO A 90 16.40 -0.71 8.04
CA PRO A 90 17.23 -0.76 9.23
C PRO A 90 16.37 -0.67 10.51
N PRO A 91 16.75 -1.36 11.59
CA PRO A 91 16.02 -1.29 12.85
C PRO A 91 15.94 0.16 13.35
N LEU A 92 14.76 0.53 13.83
CA LEU A 92 14.51 1.84 14.42
C LEU A 92 14.43 1.71 15.94
N ASP A 93 15.24 2.50 16.64
CA ASP A 93 15.19 2.62 18.10
C ASP A 93 14.04 3.53 18.58
N ALA A 94 13.49 4.35 17.68
CA ALA A 94 12.40 5.26 17.98
C ALA A 94 11.04 4.56 17.83
N ARG A 95 10.27 4.49 18.92
CA ARG A 95 8.87 4.06 18.87
C ARG A 95 8.02 5.11 18.17
N PRO A 96 7.09 4.73 17.28
CA PRO A 96 6.14 5.67 16.70
C PRO A 96 5.27 6.30 17.82
N PRO A 97 4.84 7.57 17.65
CA PRO A 97 4.08 8.32 18.64
C PRO A 97 2.68 7.77 18.91
#